data_AF-A0A4R4W913-F1
#
_entry.id   AF-A0A4R4W913-F1
#
_cell.length_a   1.000
_cell.length_b   1.000
_cell.length_c   1.000
_cell.angle_alpha   90.00
_cell.angle_beta   90.00
_cell.angle_gamma   90.00
#
_symmetry.space_group_name_H-M   'P 1'
#
loop_
_entity.id
_entity.type
_entity.pdbx_description
1 polymer ?
#
loop_
_entity_poly.entity_id
_entity_poly.type
_entity_poly.pdbx_seq_one_letter_code
_entity_poly.pdbx_strand_id
1 'polypeptide(L)'
;MDAGHRLRPALPEHRRRNPDTDGPSGQHVPGPRAGQSLRRPGGERRLPPRAEHDRRPPGTVLTPPDAACPSRSPPHHCGPQRLRGRPAVVRRTCGAVVNGLCSLLGVEAPIVLAPFGPWEEVELAAAVCNAGGLGSLGTALRSTDELRQQWRRLRELTDRPFAVNHTGRPLNQEAFDATLEARPAAISFHMGIPADLIAQAHDQGISWIQAVGDVDAADMALEAGADVLIAQGTESGGNAGWISTLVLVPAVVDLAGTTPVVAAGGIADGRGMAAALALGAQGVSLGTRFLATTEMTIDQAWKDRIVAAHARDAVKVANADRALPPFNLAQVGAPFAPRALRTPLVDQLEQDPDSLDPPALAARVRAGVLAGGGHDLLPFTGQSAELIHDIVSAAEVVSRLMTECAAALHQAETVLPSGASIAPMGQT
;
A
#
# COMPACT_ATOMS: atom_id res chain seq x y z
N MET A 1 1.09 57.11 23.70
CA MET A 1 2.13 57.85 22.96
C MET A 1 3.32 56.93 22.84
N ASP A 2 3.70 56.63 21.59
CA ASP A 2 4.92 55.97 21.06
C ASP A 2 5.37 54.61 21.63
N ALA A 3 5.50 53.53 20.83
CA ALA A 3 6.38 53.31 19.66
C ALA A 3 7.89 53.40 20.04
N GLY A 4 8.81 52.54 19.63
CA GLY A 4 8.83 51.39 18.74
C GLY A 4 10.28 50.87 18.61
N HIS A 5 10.41 49.69 18.00
CA HIS A 5 11.55 49.15 17.24
C HIS A 5 12.98 49.04 17.82
N ARG A 6 13.48 47.80 17.84
CA ARG A 6 14.90 47.47 17.59
C ARG A 6 15.06 46.52 16.39
N LEU A 7 15.60 47.11 15.34
CA LEU A 7 16.48 46.66 14.24
C LEU A 7 16.75 45.16 13.98
N ARG A 8 16.57 44.77 12.71
CA ARG A 8 17.14 43.59 12.02
C ARG A 8 18.58 43.89 11.51
N PRO A 9 19.46 42.90 11.32
CA PRO A 9 20.71 43.08 10.59
C PRO A 9 20.57 42.79 9.08
N ALA A 10 21.44 43.44 8.31
CA ALA A 10 21.46 43.56 6.86
C ALA A 10 22.20 42.42 6.13
N LEU A 11 21.79 42.14 4.89
CA LEU A 11 22.50 41.35 3.88
C LEU A 11 23.42 42.28 3.04
N PRO A 12 24.54 41.80 2.47
CA PRO A 12 25.31 42.57 1.50
C PRO A 12 24.95 42.23 0.04
N GLU A 13 24.87 43.29 -0.77
CA GLU A 13 24.59 43.31 -2.20
C GLU A 13 25.83 43.06 -3.09
N HIS A 14 25.52 42.66 -4.33
CA HIS A 14 26.38 42.51 -5.49
C HIS A 14 27.22 43.75 -5.86
N ARG A 15 28.43 43.51 -6.41
CA ARG A 15 29.11 44.43 -7.33
C ARG A 15 29.57 43.72 -8.59
N ARG A 16 29.15 44.23 -9.75
CA ARG A 16 29.74 43.99 -11.07
C ARG A 16 30.93 44.96 -11.29
N ARG A 17 31.97 44.50 -12.00
CA ARG A 17 32.74 45.27 -13.01
C ARG A 17 33.72 44.35 -13.76
N ASN A 18 33.70 44.45 -15.10
CA ASN A 18 34.75 44.07 -16.06
C ASN A 18 35.42 45.39 -16.53
N PRO A 19 36.64 45.45 -17.13
CA PRO A 19 36.93 44.84 -18.45
C PRO A 19 38.40 44.40 -18.76
N ASP A 20 38.53 43.68 -19.89
CA ASP A 20 39.62 43.51 -20.89
C ASP A 20 41.09 43.21 -20.52
N THR A 21 41.65 42.08 -21.00
CA THR A 21 42.56 42.01 -22.20
C THR A 21 43.14 40.59 -22.44
N ASP A 22 43.29 40.28 -23.73
CA ASP A 22 44.22 39.33 -24.40
C ASP A 22 43.97 37.79 -24.42
N GLY A 23 43.64 37.29 -25.63
CA GLY A 23 43.89 35.91 -26.09
C GLY A 23 45.34 35.72 -26.59
N PRO A 24 45.74 34.65 -27.34
CA PRO A 24 44.96 33.65 -28.09
C PRO A 24 45.32 32.18 -27.74
N SER A 25 44.50 31.17 -28.00
CA SER A 25 44.50 30.30 -29.21
C SER A 25 43.80 29.00 -28.74
N GLY A 26 42.72 28.51 -29.34
CA GLY A 26 42.66 27.88 -30.65
C GLY A 26 42.53 26.36 -30.47
N GLN A 27 41.31 25.81 -30.46
CA GLN A 27 41.03 24.43 -30.92
C GLN A 27 39.52 24.19 -31.09
N HIS A 28 39.21 23.52 -32.18
CA HIS A 28 37.91 23.34 -32.82
C HIS A 28 36.92 22.45 -32.03
N VAL A 29 35.64 22.82 -32.15
CA VAL A 29 34.47 21.96 -31.91
C VAL A 29 34.03 21.35 -33.24
N PRO A 30 33.75 20.04 -33.34
CA PRO A 30 32.98 19.50 -34.45
C PRO A 30 31.52 19.24 -34.03
N GLY A 31 30.58 19.84 -34.79
CA GLY A 31 29.17 19.44 -34.83
C GLY A 31 28.95 18.12 -35.60
N PRO A 32 27.74 17.54 -35.53
CA PRO A 32 27.49 16.18 -35.99
C PRO A 32 27.32 16.11 -37.52
N ARG A 33 28.00 15.14 -38.16
CA ARG A 33 27.77 14.77 -39.56
C ARG A 33 26.77 13.62 -39.66
N ALA A 34 25.85 13.78 -40.60
CA ALA A 34 24.93 12.76 -41.07
C ALA A 34 25.65 11.63 -41.84
N GLY A 35 25.05 10.43 -41.77
CA GLY A 35 25.11 9.42 -42.82
C GLY A 35 26.17 8.35 -42.68
N GLN A 36 25.79 7.18 -42.13
CA GLN A 36 26.06 5.91 -42.79
C GLN A 36 25.19 4.78 -42.25
N SER A 37 24.70 4.00 -43.20
CA SER A 37 23.74 2.91 -43.11
C SER A 37 24.27 1.70 -42.34
N LEU A 38 23.48 1.18 -41.40
CA LEU A 38 23.56 -0.21 -40.98
C LEU A 38 22.19 -0.87 -41.11
N ARG A 39 22.18 -1.91 -41.94
CA ARG A 39 21.04 -2.74 -42.33
C ARG A 39 20.43 -3.41 -41.11
N ARG A 40 19.11 -3.28 -40.93
CA ARG A 40 18.30 -4.10 -40.03
C ARG A 40 18.00 -5.44 -40.71
N PRO A 41 18.15 -6.61 -40.06
CA PRO A 41 17.49 -7.82 -40.51
C PRO A 41 16.02 -7.72 -40.13
N GLY A 42 15.15 -7.72 -41.15
CA GLY A 42 13.71 -7.85 -40.99
C GLY A 42 13.35 -9.24 -40.48
N GLY A 43 12.56 -9.28 -39.42
CA GLY A 43 11.86 -10.46 -38.95
C GLY A 43 10.42 -10.05 -38.66
N GLU A 44 9.57 -10.09 -39.69
CA GLU A 44 8.13 -9.95 -39.55
C GLU A 44 7.60 -11.12 -38.71
N ARG A 45 7.27 -10.87 -37.43
CA ARG A 45 6.39 -11.78 -36.69
C ARG A 45 4.96 -11.44 -37.07
N ARG A 46 4.40 -12.25 -37.98
CA ARG A 46 2.96 -12.32 -38.23
C ARG A 46 2.23 -12.63 -36.93
N LEU A 47 1.33 -11.74 -36.53
CA LEU A 47 0.27 -12.03 -35.55
C LEU A 47 -0.65 -13.12 -36.15
N PRO A 48 -1.07 -14.14 -35.38
CA PRO A 48 -2.08 -15.07 -35.86
C PRO A 48 -3.45 -14.37 -35.95
N PRO A 49 -4.31 -14.77 -36.90
CA PRO A 49 -5.61 -14.13 -37.09
C PRO A 49 -6.54 -14.43 -35.91
N ARG A 50 -7.34 -13.43 -35.54
CA ARG A 50 -8.48 -13.57 -34.62
C ARG A 50 -9.42 -14.65 -35.14
N ALA A 51 -9.71 -15.65 -34.31
CA ALA A 51 -10.77 -16.61 -34.58
C ALA A 51 -12.12 -15.93 -34.38
N GLU A 52 -12.82 -15.67 -35.48
CA GLU A 52 -14.26 -15.44 -35.50
C GLU A 52 -15.01 -16.78 -35.55
N HIS A 53 -16.21 -16.78 -34.95
CA HIS A 53 -17.28 -17.78 -34.95
C HIS A 53 -17.14 -18.98 -33.99
N ASP A 54 -18.05 -19.05 -33.01
CA ASP A 54 -19.25 -19.86 -33.25
C ASP A 54 -20.49 -19.36 -32.48
N ARG A 55 -21.58 -19.20 -33.22
CA ARG A 55 -22.91 -18.82 -32.72
C ARG A 55 -23.65 -20.10 -32.36
N ARG A 56 -24.02 -20.32 -31.09
CA ARG A 56 -24.98 -21.38 -30.74
C ARG A 56 -26.42 -20.92 -30.97
N PRO A 57 -27.28 -21.75 -31.60
CA PRO A 57 -28.68 -21.44 -31.86
C PRO A 57 -29.58 -21.65 -30.61
N PRO A 58 -30.80 -21.09 -30.60
CA PRO A 58 -31.67 -21.12 -29.43
C PRO A 58 -32.60 -22.35 -29.42
N GLY A 59 -32.84 -22.89 -28.24
CA GLY A 59 -33.85 -23.92 -27.94
C GLY A 59 -33.59 -24.50 -26.55
N THR A 60 -34.55 -24.78 -25.67
CA THR A 60 -36.00 -24.80 -25.76
C THR A 60 -36.51 -24.69 -24.31
N VAL A 61 -37.59 -23.94 -24.11
CA VAL A 61 -38.33 -23.80 -22.85
C VAL A 61 -38.86 -25.16 -22.38
N LEU A 62 -38.61 -25.51 -21.11
CA LEU A 62 -39.36 -26.54 -20.38
C LEU A 62 -39.55 -26.12 -18.91
N THR A 63 -40.81 -25.87 -18.53
CA THR A 63 -41.40 -25.89 -17.19
C THR A 63 -42.56 -26.91 -17.22
N PRO A 64 -43.18 -27.33 -16.09
CA PRO A 64 -42.72 -27.63 -14.72
C PRO A 64 -43.22 -29.08 -14.32
N PRO A 65 -43.48 -29.49 -13.05
CA PRO A 65 -44.54 -28.92 -12.19
C PRO A 65 -44.26 -28.86 -10.66
N ASP A 66 -45.21 -28.16 -10.03
CA ASP A 66 -45.44 -27.87 -8.61
C ASP A 66 -45.42 -29.04 -7.62
N ALA A 67 -44.95 -28.76 -6.40
CA ALA A 67 -45.45 -29.34 -5.14
C ALA A 67 -45.05 -28.41 -3.97
N ALA A 68 -45.94 -27.51 -3.54
CA ALA A 68 -46.89 -27.71 -2.44
C ALA A 68 -46.24 -27.70 -1.03
N CYS A 69 -46.32 -26.53 -0.41
CA CYS A 69 -46.21 -26.29 1.03
C CYS A 69 -47.49 -26.78 1.75
N PRO A 70 -47.42 -27.47 2.90
CA PRO A 70 -48.56 -27.62 3.79
C PRO A 70 -48.44 -26.72 5.03
N SER A 71 -49.47 -25.92 5.21
CA SER A 71 -49.83 -25.20 6.43
C SER A 71 -50.22 -26.15 7.57
N ARG A 72 -50.00 -25.72 8.84
CA ARG A 72 -50.98 -25.66 9.94
C ARG A 72 -50.31 -25.48 11.32
N SER A 73 -50.63 -24.37 11.99
CA SER A 73 -50.66 -24.21 13.48
C SER A 73 -51.98 -24.84 14.03
N PRO A 74 -52.29 -24.97 15.36
CA PRO A 74 -52.11 -23.99 16.47
C PRO A 74 -51.90 -24.65 17.87
N PRO A 75 -52.31 -24.07 19.03
CA PRO A 75 -51.73 -22.92 19.75
C PRO A 75 -51.30 -23.28 21.19
N HIS A 76 -50.30 -22.58 21.75
CA HIS A 76 -50.15 -22.51 23.21
C HIS A 76 -49.88 -21.07 23.67
N HIS A 77 -50.86 -20.54 24.40
CA HIS A 77 -50.74 -19.37 25.24
C HIS A 77 -49.76 -19.63 26.39
N CYS A 78 -48.76 -18.77 26.54
CA CYS A 78 -48.06 -18.59 27.80
C CYS A 78 -47.75 -17.10 27.98
N GLY A 79 -48.18 -16.54 29.12
CA GLY A 79 -48.19 -15.11 29.42
C GLY A 79 -46.81 -14.48 29.64
N PRO A 80 -46.76 -13.15 29.82
CA PRO A 80 -45.51 -12.40 29.84
C PRO A 80 -44.81 -12.52 31.20
N GLN A 81 -43.72 -13.28 31.26
CA GLN A 81 -42.76 -13.16 32.37
C GLN A 81 -41.87 -11.94 32.13
N ARG A 82 -42.01 -10.97 33.04
CA ARG A 82 -41.14 -9.79 33.13
C ARG A 82 -39.72 -10.23 33.47
N LEU A 83 -38.84 -10.27 32.48
CA LEU A 83 -37.39 -10.30 32.71
C LEU A 83 -36.92 -8.87 33.00
N ARG A 84 -36.44 -8.68 34.22
CA ARG A 84 -35.84 -7.43 34.70
C ARG A 84 -34.66 -7.07 33.80
N GLY A 85 -34.71 -5.89 33.20
CA GLY A 85 -33.67 -5.35 32.33
C GLY A 85 -32.33 -5.26 33.06
N ARG A 86 -31.32 -5.93 32.51
CA ARG A 86 -29.92 -5.54 32.69
C ARG A 86 -29.73 -4.24 31.89
N PRO A 87 -28.99 -3.25 32.38
CA PRO A 87 -28.80 -2.01 31.64
C PRO A 87 -28.15 -2.35 30.31
N ALA A 88 -28.80 -1.94 29.23
CA ALA A 88 -28.25 -2.00 27.89
C ALA A 88 -26.95 -1.20 27.91
N VAL A 89 -25.81 -1.88 27.81
CA VAL A 89 -24.57 -1.25 27.39
C VAL A 89 -24.85 -0.78 25.97
N VAL A 90 -25.15 0.51 25.82
CA VAL A 90 -25.18 1.17 24.52
C VAL A 90 -23.75 1.06 23.98
N ARG A 91 -23.48 0.02 23.18
CA ARG A 91 -22.32 0.04 22.28
C ARG A 91 -22.54 1.25 21.37
N ARG A 92 -21.78 2.31 21.59
CA ARG A 92 -21.61 3.36 20.59
C ARG A 92 -21.01 2.68 19.35
N THR A 93 -21.83 2.34 18.37
CA THR A 93 -21.36 2.06 17.01
C THR A 93 -20.97 3.40 16.40
N CYS A 94 -19.78 3.88 16.72
CA CYS A 94 -19.21 5.03 16.04
C CYS A 94 -18.71 4.55 14.67
N GLY A 95 -19.41 4.94 13.60
CA GLY A 95 -18.79 5.15 12.27
C GLY A 95 -18.28 3.94 11.48
N ALA A 96 -18.85 2.74 11.60
CA ALA A 96 -18.49 1.64 10.70
C ALA A 96 -18.87 2.01 9.25
N VAL A 97 -17.88 2.04 8.35
CA VAL A 97 -18.11 2.18 6.91
C VAL A 97 -18.31 0.78 6.35
N VAL A 98 -19.54 0.43 6.02
CA VAL A 98 -19.86 -0.87 5.41
C VAL A 98 -19.70 -0.75 3.90
N ASN A 99 -18.57 -1.22 3.37
CA ASN A 99 -18.33 -1.39 1.94
C ASN A 99 -17.89 -2.83 1.62
N GLY A 100 -17.63 -3.13 0.35
CA GLY A 100 -17.28 -4.47 -0.12
C GLY A 100 -16.02 -5.01 0.55
N LEU A 101 -14.99 -4.17 0.72
CA LEU A 101 -13.75 -4.52 1.43
C LEU A 101 -14.00 -4.93 2.89
N CYS A 102 -14.71 -4.08 3.66
CA CYS A 102 -15.01 -4.36 5.06
C CYS A 102 -15.82 -5.65 5.24
N SER A 103 -16.79 -5.87 4.36
CA SER A 103 -17.66 -7.07 4.38
C SER A 103 -16.86 -8.33 4.06
N LEU A 104 -15.97 -8.27 3.08
CA LEU A 104 -15.13 -9.39 2.65
C LEU A 104 -14.12 -9.80 3.73
N LEU A 105 -13.48 -8.83 4.39
CA LEU A 105 -12.38 -9.07 5.33
C LEU A 105 -12.84 -9.13 6.80
N GLY A 106 -14.11 -8.81 7.07
CA GLY A 106 -14.67 -8.81 8.44
C GLY A 106 -14.17 -7.67 9.32
N VAL A 107 -13.84 -6.51 8.73
CA VAL A 107 -13.31 -5.34 9.44
C VAL A 107 -14.33 -4.19 9.51
N GLU A 108 -14.13 -3.25 10.43
CA GLU A 108 -15.05 -2.11 10.65
C GLU A 108 -14.56 -0.81 9.99
N ALA A 109 -13.24 -0.66 9.89
CA ALA A 109 -12.58 0.44 9.23
C ALA A 109 -11.85 -0.09 7.98
N PRO A 110 -12.01 0.53 6.80
CA PRO A 110 -11.35 0.11 5.56
C PRO A 110 -9.88 0.56 5.53
N ILE A 111 -9.14 0.18 6.57
CA ILE A 111 -7.74 0.53 6.82
C ILE A 111 -6.97 -0.77 6.96
N VAL A 112 -5.96 -0.95 6.10
CA VAL A 112 -5.06 -2.10 6.11
C VAL A 112 -3.70 -1.65 6.61
N LEU A 113 -3.18 -2.29 7.66
CA LEU A 113 -1.80 -2.11 8.09
C LEU A 113 -0.86 -2.67 7.02
N ALA A 114 0.07 -1.86 6.52
CA ALA A 114 1.13 -2.39 5.67
C ALA A 114 2.12 -3.22 6.53
N PRO A 115 2.69 -4.30 5.99
CA PRO A 115 3.62 -5.18 6.71
C PRO A 115 5.05 -4.61 6.77
N PHE A 116 5.78 -4.92 7.84
CA PHE A 116 7.11 -4.38 8.16
C PHE A 116 8.13 -5.46 8.53
N GLY A 117 8.33 -6.48 7.70
CA GLY A 117 9.45 -7.42 7.91
C GLY A 117 10.81 -6.70 7.81
N PRO A 118 11.78 -6.96 8.72
CA PRO A 118 11.80 -8.01 9.76
C PRO A 118 11.31 -7.60 11.15
N TRP A 119 10.77 -6.39 11.35
CA TRP A 119 10.50 -5.88 12.71
C TRP A 119 9.38 -6.65 13.42
N GLU A 120 9.33 -6.50 14.74
CA GLU A 120 8.29 -7.14 15.56
C GLU A 120 7.02 -6.28 15.44
N GLU A 121 5.92 -6.91 15.07
CA GLU A 121 4.70 -6.20 14.66
C GLU A 121 3.47 -6.63 15.45
N VAL A 122 3.60 -7.59 16.38
CA VAL A 122 2.45 -8.22 17.03
C VAL A 122 1.60 -7.21 17.80
N GLU A 123 2.21 -6.36 18.61
CA GLU A 123 1.51 -5.32 19.37
C GLU A 123 0.85 -4.30 18.42
N LEU A 124 1.54 -3.91 17.35
CA LEU A 124 1.03 -2.97 16.35
C LEU A 124 -0.17 -3.56 15.60
N ALA A 125 -0.04 -4.78 15.08
CA ALA A 125 -1.11 -5.48 14.39
C ALA A 125 -2.32 -5.70 15.30
N ALA A 126 -2.10 -6.12 16.56
CA ALA A 126 -3.17 -6.26 17.54
C ALA A 126 -3.89 -4.93 17.81
N ALA A 127 -3.16 -3.82 17.92
CA ALA A 127 -3.75 -2.50 18.14
C ALA A 127 -4.61 -2.06 16.94
N VAL A 128 -4.15 -2.27 15.70
CA VAL A 128 -4.94 -1.97 14.48
C VAL A 128 -6.18 -2.86 14.41
N CYS A 129 -6.03 -4.17 14.63
CA CYS A 129 -7.13 -5.13 14.68
C CYS A 129 -8.20 -4.72 15.69
N ASN A 130 -7.79 -4.38 16.92
CA ASN A 130 -8.70 -3.97 18.00
C ASN A 130 -9.36 -2.61 17.76
N ALA A 131 -8.72 -1.73 16.96
CA ALA A 131 -9.29 -0.47 16.51
C ALA A 131 -10.24 -0.63 15.30
N GLY A 132 -10.40 -1.84 14.78
CA GLY A 132 -11.36 -2.18 13.72
C GLY A 132 -10.77 -2.20 12.31
N GLY A 133 -9.47 -1.94 12.12
CA GLY A 133 -8.78 -2.14 10.85
C GLY A 133 -8.28 -3.57 10.66
N LEU A 134 -7.67 -3.87 9.52
CA LEU A 134 -6.97 -5.12 9.26
C LEU A 134 -5.50 -4.99 9.68
N GLY A 135 -5.13 -5.57 10.83
CA GLY A 135 -3.73 -5.75 11.19
C GLY A 135 -3.05 -6.76 10.25
N SER A 136 -1.77 -6.57 9.97
CA SER A 136 -0.97 -7.42 9.08
C SER A 136 0.43 -7.62 9.65
N LEU A 137 1.04 -8.79 9.41
CA LEU A 137 2.40 -9.10 9.86
C LEU A 137 3.24 -9.62 8.69
N GLY A 138 4.48 -9.13 8.56
CA GLY A 138 5.43 -9.56 7.54
C GLY A 138 6.18 -10.83 7.89
N THR A 139 6.42 -11.68 6.89
CA THR A 139 7.20 -12.92 7.06
C THR A 139 8.68 -12.76 6.70
N ALA A 140 9.03 -11.66 6.04
CA ALA A 140 10.35 -11.45 5.49
C ALA A 140 11.45 -11.46 6.58
N LEU A 141 12.54 -12.19 6.29
CA LEU A 141 13.75 -12.27 7.12
C LEU A 141 13.54 -12.84 8.53
N ARG A 142 12.44 -13.57 8.77
CA ARG A 142 12.17 -14.32 10.02
C ARG A 142 12.15 -15.83 9.77
N SER A 143 12.45 -16.60 10.81
CA SER A 143 12.29 -18.05 10.79
C SER A 143 10.84 -18.46 10.97
N THR A 144 10.47 -19.63 10.45
CA THR A 144 9.11 -20.17 10.57
C THR A 144 8.66 -20.32 12.03
N ASP A 145 9.57 -20.66 12.95
CA ASP A 145 9.25 -20.79 14.37
C ASP A 145 8.99 -19.45 15.07
N GLU A 146 9.73 -18.40 14.71
CA GLU A 146 9.44 -17.03 15.17
C GLU A 146 8.06 -16.58 14.68
N LEU A 147 7.72 -16.86 13.41
CA LEU A 147 6.41 -16.52 12.84
C LEU A 147 5.27 -17.25 13.57
N ARG A 148 5.42 -18.56 13.84
CA ARG A 148 4.45 -19.33 14.64
C ARG A 148 4.28 -18.77 16.05
N GLN A 149 5.35 -18.25 16.67
CA GLN A 149 5.27 -17.60 17.98
C GLN A 149 4.52 -16.27 17.89
N GLN A 150 4.81 -15.45 16.88
CA GLN A 150 4.13 -14.18 16.64
C GLN A 150 2.62 -14.35 16.44
N TRP A 151 2.20 -15.28 15.57
CA TRP A 151 0.76 -15.47 15.31
C TRP A 151 0.01 -16.04 16.51
N ARG A 152 0.65 -16.91 17.31
CA ARG A 152 0.07 -17.35 18.59
C ARG A 152 -0.09 -16.18 19.55
N ARG A 153 0.95 -15.35 19.69
CA ARG A 153 0.92 -14.18 20.55
C ARG A 153 -0.14 -13.17 20.10
N LEU A 154 -0.27 -12.93 18.80
CA LEU A 154 -1.30 -12.07 18.24
C LEU A 154 -2.71 -12.54 18.62
N ARG A 155 -2.98 -13.85 18.52
CA ARG A 155 -4.26 -14.44 18.92
C ARG A 155 -4.55 -14.34 20.41
N GLU A 156 -3.54 -14.19 21.26
CA GLU A 156 -3.75 -13.89 22.68
C GLU A 156 -4.17 -12.43 22.91
N LEU A 157 -3.86 -11.53 21.98
CA LEU A 157 -4.14 -10.09 22.07
C LEU A 157 -5.42 -9.67 21.34
N THR A 158 -5.89 -10.46 20.37
CA THR A 158 -7.09 -10.16 19.60
C THR A 158 -7.71 -11.40 18.94
N ASP A 159 -9.05 -11.43 18.92
CA ASP A 159 -9.85 -12.39 18.14
C ASP A 159 -10.30 -11.81 16.79
N ARG A 160 -9.86 -10.59 16.44
CA ARG A 160 -10.23 -9.89 15.21
C ARG A 160 -9.44 -10.43 14.00
N PRO A 161 -9.98 -10.29 12.78
CA PRO A 161 -9.27 -10.74 11.57
C PRO A 161 -7.94 -10.01 11.40
N PHE A 162 -6.93 -10.75 10.97
CA PHE A 162 -5.61 -10.26 10.62
C PHE A 162 -5.14 -10.88 9.31
N ALA A 163 -4.14 -10.26 8.69
CA ALA A 163 -3.46 -10.77 7.51
C ALA A 163 -2.01 -11.17 7.78
N VAL A 164 -1.49 -12.05 6.93
CA VAL A 164 -0.06 -12.40 6.89
C VAL A 164 0.49 -12.02 5.53
N ASN A 165 1.62 -11.33 5.51
CA ASN A 165 2.25 -10.89 4.28
C ASN A 165 3.44 -11.78 3.87
N HIS A 166 3.44 -12.14 2.60
CA HIS A 166 4.53 -12.82 1.91
C HIS A 166 5.09 -11.95 0.79
N THR A 167 6.33 -12.23 0.39
CA THR A 167 7.01 -11.50 -0.69
C THR A 167 7.80 -12.48 -1.56
N GLY A 168 7.94 -12.18 -2.85
CA GLY A 168 8.83 -12.94 -3.75
C GLY A 168 10.33 -12.77 -3.50
N ARG A 169 10.72 -11.99 -2.46
CA ARG A 169 12.11 -11.57 -2.18
C ARG A 169 12.58 -11.86 -0.74
N PRO A 170 13.03 -13.09 -0.47
CA PRO A 170 12.62 -14.33 -1.12
C PRO A 170 11.31 -14.84 -0.50
N LEU A 171 10.56 -15.64 -1.25
CA LEU A 171 9.49 -16.47 -0.72
C LEU A 171 10.09 -17.61 0.12
N ASN A 172 9.59 -17.78 1.33
CA ASN A 172 9.87 -18.95 2.17
C ASN A 172 8.66 -19.89 2.14
N GLN A 173 8.79 -21.02 1.45
CA GLN A 173 7.71 -21.99 1.32
C GLN A 173 7.27 -22.55 2.68
N GLU A 174 8.19 -22.83 3.59
CA GLU A 174 7.86 -23.36 4.93
C GLU A 174 7.03 -22.35 5.74
N ALA A 175 7.34 -21.05 5.61
CA ALA A 175 6.57 -19.99 6.22
C ALA A 175 5.18 -19.84 5.59
N PHE A 176 5.06 -20.05 4.26
CA PHE A 176 3.78 -20.05 3.57
C PHE A 176 2.90 -21.21 4.04
N ASP A 177 3.44 -22.42 4.10
CA ASP A 177 2.72 -23.60 4.59
C ASP A 177 2.24 -23.40 6.03
N ALA A 178 3.10 -22.86 6.90
CA ALA A 178 2.73 -22.51 8.27
C ALA A 178 1.66 -21.39 8.34
N THR A 179 1.60 -20.51 7.34
CA THR A 179 0.55 -19.48 7.25
C THR A 179 -0.81 -20.11 6.94
N LEU A 180 -0.85 -21.11 6.04
CA LEU A 180 -2.06 -21.86 5.74
C LEU A 180 -2.60 -22.59 6.99
N GLU A 181 -1.71 -23.18 7.80
CA GLU A 181 -2.06 -23.79 9.09
C GLU A 181 -2.60 -22.75 10.08
N ALA A 182 -2.00 -21.56 10.10
CA ALA A 182 -2.41 -20.47 10.96
C ALA A 182 -3.79 -19.91 10.60
N ARG A 183 -4.27 -20.06 9.36
CA ARG A 183 -5.59 -19.57 8.89
C ARG A 183 -5.86 -18.11 9.26
N PRO A 184 -5.07 -17.15 8.76
CA PRO A 184 -5.43 -15.73 8.83
C PRO A 184 -6.69 -15.46 8.02
N ALA A 185 -7.28 -14.27 8.19
CA ALA A 185 -8.42 -13.85 7.37
C ALA A 185 -8.00 -13.60 5.92
N ALA A 186 -6.76 -13.15 5.70
CA ALA A 186 -6.20 -12.98 4.39
C ALA A 186 -4.69 -13.23 4.34
N ILE A 187 -4.18 -13.60 3.17
CA ILE A 187 -2.77 -13.53 2.83
C ILE A 187 -2.59 -12.33 1.90
N SER A 188 -1.63 -11.45 2.23
CA SER A 188 -1.21 -10.39 1.32
C SER A 188 0.11 -10.75 0.65
N PHE A 189 0.29 -10.35 -0.61
CA PHE A 189 1.50 -10.67 -1.36
C PHE A 189 2.06 -9.45 -2.08
N HIS A 190 3.39 -9.33 -2.08
CA HIS A 190 4.12 -8.23 -2.72
C HIS A 190 5.27 -8.76 -3.60
N MET A 191 5.55 -8.07 -4.71
CA MET A 191 6.56 -8.44 -5.73
C MET A 191 6.39 -9.86 -6.30
N GLY A 192 5.36 -10.05 -7.12
CA GLY A 192 5.05 -11.30 -7.81
C GLY A 192 3.55 -11.60 -7.76
N ILE A 193 3.10 -12.49 -8.65
CA ILE A 193 1.69 -12.90 -8.75
C ILE A 193 1.65 -14.44 -8.83
N PRO A 194 1.70 -15.15 -7.70
CA PRO A 194 1.79 -16.60 -7.66
C PRO A 194 0.41 -17.27 -7.70
N ALA A 195 -0.11 -17.56 -8.90
CA ALA A 195 -1.43 -18.17 -9.09
C ALA A 195 -1.62 -19.51 -8.35
N ASP A 196 -0.55 -20.29 -8.22
CA ASP A 196 -0.52 -21.55 -7.46
C ASP A 196 -0.68 -21.35 -5.96
N LEU A 197 -0.10 -20.29 -5.40
CA LEU A 197 -0.25 -19.96 -3.98
C LEU A 197 -1.62 -19.33 -3.69
N ILE A 198 -2.17 -18.57 -4.65
CA ILE A 198 -3.55 -18.04 -4.57
C ILE A 198 -4.53 -19.21 -4.46
N ALA A 199 -4.43 -20.20 -5.36
CA ALA A 199 -5.27 -21.39 -5.32
C ALA A 199 -5.17 -22.15 -3.99
N GLN A 200 -3.96 -22.33 -3.45
CA GLN A 200 -3.76 -22.98 -2.14
C GLN A 200 -4.41 -22.21 -0.98
N ALA A 201 -4.37 -20.88 -1.01
CA ALA A 201 -5.04 -20.04 -0.01
C ALA A 201 -6.57 -20.20 -0.10
N HIS A 202 -7.13 -20.18 -1.31
CA HIS A 202 -8.56 -20.37 -1.56
C HIS A 202 -9.06 -21.75 -1.16
N ASP A 203 -8.27 -22.82 -1.38
CA ASP A 203 -8.59 -24.17 -0.92
C ASP A 203 -8.76 -24.26 0.61
N GLN A 204 -8.18 -23.31 1.37
CA GLN A 204 -8.33 -23.18 2.82
C GLN A 204 -9.35 -22.10 3.23
N GLY A 205 -10.02 -21.45 2.27
CA GLY A 205 -10.97 -20.36 2.51
C GLY A 205 -10.31 -19.06 3.00
N ILE A 206 -9.03 -18.85 2.67
CA ILE A 206 -8.27 -17.65 3.04
C ILE A 206 -8.30 -16.67 1.85
N SER A 207 -8.69 -15.43 2.09
CA SER A 207 -8.73 -14.39 1.04
C SER A 207 -7.34 -13.97 0.61
N TRP A 208 -7.18 -13.53 -0.63
CA TRP A 208 -5.92 -13.04 -1.19
C TRP A 208 -5.94 -11.53 -1.46
N ILE A 209 -4.91 -10.83 -0.96
CA ILE A 209 -4.70 -9.40 -1.18
C ILE A 209 -3.43 -9.22 -2.01
N GLN A 210 -3.56 -8.82 -3.27
CA GLN A 210 -2.43 -8.66 -4.18
C GLN A 210 -2.00 -7.19 -4.28
N ALA A 211 -0.75 -6.89 -3.96
CA ALA A 211 -0.18 -5.57 -4.23
C ALA A 211 0.29 -5.46 -5.69
N VAL A 212 -0.06 -4.34 -6.33
CA VAL A 212 0.23 -4.05 -7.74
C VAL A 212 0.74 -2.63 -7.92
N GLY A 213 1.65 -2.45 -8.87
CA GLY A 213 2.31 -1.15 -9.15
C GLY A 213 1.94 -0.53 -10.51
N ASP A 214 1.21 -1.26 -11.35
CA ASP A 214 0.72 -0.85 -12.66
C ASP A 214 -0.58 -1.63 -13.02
N VAL A 215 -1.17 -1.27 -14.17
CA VAL A 215 -2.42 -1.86 -14.66
C VAL A 215 -2.20 -3.28 -15.20
N ASP A 216 -1.05 -3.57 -15.80
CA ASP A 216 -0.74 -4.91 -16.32
C ASP A 216 -0.66 -5.94 -15.19
N ALA A 217 0.01 -5.61 -14.09
CA ALA A 217 0.05 -6.45 -12.89
C ALA A 217 -1.32 -6.57 -12.22
N ALA A 218 -2.16 -5.53 -12.29
CA ALA A 218 -3.54 -5.60 -11.81
C ALA A 218 -4.38 -6.59 -12.63
N ASP A 219 -4.27 -6.57 -13.96
CA ASP A 219 -4.96 -7.50 -14.86
C ASP A 219 -4.55 -8.95 -14.57
N MET A 220 -3.24 -9.19 -14.49
CA MET A 220 -2.68 -10.51 -14.17
C MET A 220 -3.11 -11.00 -12.78
N ALA A 221 -3.21 -10.10 -11.79
CA ALA A 221 -3.66 -10.43 -10.45
C ALA A 221 -5.14 -10.85 -10.43
N LEU A 222 -5.98 -10.17 -11.20
CA LEU A 222 -7.41 -10.51 -11.35
C LEU A 222 -7.57 -11.85 -12.07
N GLU A 223 -6.83 -12.08 -13.15
CA GLU A 223 -6.81 -13.37 -13.85
C GLU A 223 -6.37 -14.53 -12.94
N ALA A 224 -5.42 -14.26 -12.04
CA ALA A 224 -4.94 -15.24 -11.06
C ALA A 224 -5.90 -15.46 -9.87
N GLY A 225 -6.95 -14.64 -9.75
CA GLY A 225 -7.99 -14.79 -8.72
C GLY A 225 -7.80 -13.95 -7.47
N ALA A 226 -7.09 -12.81 -7.51
CA ALA A 226 -6.99 -11.94 -6.35
C ALA A 226 -8.37 -11.42 -5.87
N ASP A 227 -8.63 -11.51 -4.56
CA ASP A 227 -9.89 -11.06 -3.94
C ASP A 227 -9.88 -9.55 -3.64
N VAL A 228 -8.69 -8.97 -3.44
CA VAL A 228 -8.48 -7.53 -3.21
C VAL A 228 -7.19 -7.11 -3.91
N LEU A 229 -7.19 -5.92 -4.52
CA LEU A 229 -5.99 -5.29 -5.05
C LEU A 229 -5.52 -4.14 -4.15
N ILE A 230 -4.24 -4.11 -3.78
CA ILE A 230 -3.60 -2.90 -3.25
C ILE A 230 -2.90 -2.19 -4.41
N ALA A 231 -3.48 -1.08 -4.88
CA ALA A 231 -2.89 -0.21 -5.87
C ALA A 231 -1.85 0.72 -5.20
N GLN A 232 -0.58 0.35 -5.32
CA GLN A 232 0.52 0.98 -4.59
C GLN A 232 1.29 2.00 -5.44
N GLY A 233 1.04 3.28 -5.18
CA GLY A 233 1.74 4.37 -5.85
C GLY A 233 3.20 4.54 -5.41
N THR A 234 3.97 5.20 -6.26
CA THR A 234 5.42 5.41 -6.13
C THR A 234 5.83 6.23 -4.90
N GLU A 235 4.90 6.92 -4.26
CA GLU A 235 5.11 7.70 -3.04
C GLU A 235 5.32 6.81 -1.80
N SER A 236 4.93 5.53 -1.90
CA SER A 236 5.06 4.52 -0.83
C SER A 236 6.51 4.35 -0.37
N GLY A 237 6.68 4.04 0.92
CA GLY A 237 7.95 3.57 1.48
C GLY A 237 8.19 2.11 1.15
N GLY A 238 9.45 1.68 1.11
CA GLY A 238 9.79 0.33 0.68
C GLY A 238 9.52 0.13 -0.81
N ASN A 239 9.52 -1.13 -1.27
CA ASN A 239 9.38 -1.48 -2.69
C ASN A 239 8.05 -1.00 -3.27
N ALA A 240 8.09 -0.17 -4.31
CA ALA A 240 6.92 0.32 -5.02
C ALA A 240 7.23 0.52 -6.52
N GLY A 241 6.19 0.60 -7.35
CA GLY A 241 6.31 0.95 -8.77
C GLY A 241 6.67 2.42 -8.99
N TRP A 242 6.47 2.93 -10.20
CA TRP A 242 6.83 4.29 -10.62
C TRP A 242 5.63 5.21 -10.90
N ILE A 243 4.41 4.67 -10.89
CA ILE A 243 3.18 5.43 -11.15
C ILE A 243 2.69 6.03 -9.82
N SER A 244 2.23 7.28 -9.84
CA SER A 244 1.70 7.97 -8.65
C SER A 244 0.36 7.40 -8.20
N THR A 245 0.06 7.52 -6.91
CA THR A 245 -1.21 7.04 -6.33
C THR A 245 -2.42 7.67 -7.01
N LEU A 246 -2.33 8.98 -7.32
CA LEU A 246 -3.39 9.73 -7.99
C LEU A 246 -3.74 9.19 -9.40
N VAL A 247 -2.78 8.59 -10.09
CA VAL A 247 -2.96 8.03 -11.44
C VAL A 247 -3.27 6.54 -11.38
N LEU A 248 -2.53 5.79 -10.55
CA LEU A 248 -2.63 4.34 -10.47
C LEU A 248 -3.99 3.89 -9.94
N VAL A 249 -4.47 4.49 -8.85
CA VAL A 249 -5.69 4.06 -8.17
C VAL A 249 -6.91 4.06 -9.09
N PRO A 250 -7.29 5.18 -9.76
CA PRO A 250 -8.47 5.17 -10.63
C PRO A 250 -8.31 4.22 -11.82
N ALA A 251 -7.10 4.10 -12.39
CA ALA A 251 -6.85 3.19 -13.50
C ALA A 251 -7.04 1.71 -13.11
N VAL A 252 -6.62 1.32 -11.90
CA VAL A 252 -6.84 -0.03 -11.38
C VAL A 252 -8.31 -0.24 -10.99
N VAL A 253 -8.99 0.78 -10.45
CA VAL A 253 -10.43 0.73 -10.14
C VAL A 253 -11.26 0.46 -11.40
N ASP A 254 -10.99 1.17 -12.49
CA ASP A 254 -11.70 1.00 -13.76
C ASP A 254 -11.55 -0.43 -14.31
N LEU A 255 -10.41 -1.07 -14.07
CA LEU A 255 -10.14 -2.45 -14.48
C LEU A 255 -10.77 -3.49 -13.54
N ALA A 256 -10.74 -3.25 -12.23
CA ALA A 256 -11.07 -4.25 -11.20
C ALA A 256 -12.55 -4.66 -11.15
N GLY A 257 -13.45 -3.89 -11.76
CA GLY A 257 -14.88 -4.16 -11.76
C GLY A 257 -15.45 -4.20 -10.34
N THR A 258 -15.87 -5.38 -9.88
CA THR A 258 -16.43 -5.56 -8.52
C THR A 258 -15.37 -5.87 -7.45
N THR A 259 -14.15 -6.22 -7.84
CA THR A 259 -13.07 -6.56 -6.91
C THR A 259 -12.64 -5.31 -6.13
N PRO A 260 -12.64 -5.31 -4.79
CA PRO A 260 -12.23 -4.16 -4.00
C PRO A 260 -10.78 -3.73 -4.29
N VAL A 261 -10.60 -2.41 -4.50
CA VAL A 261 -9.28 -1.79 -4.64
C VAL A 261 -8.98 -0.97 -3.38
N VAL A 262 -7.78 -1.13 -2.83
CA VAL A 262 -7.24 -0.40 -1.69
C VAL A 262 -6.11 0.50 -2.18
N ALA A 263 -6.17 1.80 -1.86
CA ALA A 263 -5.12 2.73 -2.25
C ALA A 263 -3.94 2.67 -1.27
N ALA A 264 -2.70 2.69 -1.78
CA ALA A 264 -1.50 2.79 -0.96
C ALA A 264 -0.49 3.76 -1.57
N GLY A 265 0.22 4.50 -0.71
CA GLY A 265 1.21 5.50 -1.12
C GLY A 265 0.73 6.93 -0.88
N GLY A 266 1.56 7.75 -0.25
CA GLY A 266 1.26 9.17 -0.01
C GLY A 266 0.18 9.45 1.05
N ILE A 267 -0.52 8.44 1.56
CA ILE A 267 -1.61 8.59 2.55
C ILE A 267 -1.05 8.51 3.98
N ALA A 268 -1.40 9.49 4.82
CA ALA A 268 -1.03 9.53 6.24
C ALA A 268 -2.14 10.04 7.18
N ASP A 269 -3.21 10.63 6.65
CA ASP A 269 -4.29 11.26 7.41
C ASP A 269 -5.64 11.07 6.70
N GLY A 270 -6.72 11.57 7.31
CA GLY A 270 -8.06 11.39 6.74
C GLY A 270 -8.29 12.12 5.42
N ARG A 271 -7.52 13.15 5.09
CA ARG A 271 -7.63 13.85 3.79
C ARG A 271 -7.16 12.95 2.66
N GLY A 272 -6.02 12.27 2.87
CA GLY A 272 -5.52 11.26 1.93
C GLY A 272 -6.50 10.09 1.77
N MET A 273 -7.12 9.66 2.87
CA MET A 273 -8.17 8.63 2.83
C MET A 273 -9.41 9.08 2.05
N ALA A 274 -9.91 10.30 2.29
CA ALA A 274 -11.04 10.85 1.54
C ALA A 274 -10.73 10.96 0.04
N ALA A 275 -9.51 11.39 -0.32
CA ALA A 275 -9.07 11.44 -1.72
C ALA A 275 -9.06 10.03 -2.35
N ALA A 276 -8.55 9.01 -1.66
CA ALA A 276 -8.57 7.64 -2.14
C ALA A 276 -9.99 7.12 -2.40
N LEU A 277 -10.91 7.38 -1.48
CA LEU A 277 -12.33 7.02 -1.65
C LEU A 277 -12.95 7.74 -2.86
N ALA A 278 -12.63 9.03 -3.05
CA ALA A 278 -13.09 9.80 -4.21
C ALA A 278 -12.51 9.28 -5.55
N LEU A 279 -11.34 8.66 -5.54
CA LEU A 279 -10.75 7.97 -6.70
C LEU A 279 -11.36 6.58 -6.95
N GLY A 280 -12.32 6.15 -6.13
CA GLY A 280 -13.03 4.88 -6.26
C GLY A 280 -12.42 3.71 -5.47
N ALA A 281 -11.35 3.93 -4.70
CA ALA A 281 -10.86 2.91 -3.78
C ALA A 281 -11.90 2.64 -2.67
N GLN A 282 -11.93 1.42 -2.16
CA GLN A 282 -12.79 1.01 -1.04
C GLN A 282 -12.05 1.03 0.29
N GLY A 283 -10.80 1.46 0.32
CA GLY A 283 -10.01 1.56 1.54
C GLY A 283 -8.60 2.05 1.28
N VAL A 284 -7.80 2.09 2.35
CA VAL A 284 -6.42 2.55 2.32
C VAL A 284 -5.49 1.57 3.01
N SER A 285 -4.27 1.42 2.48
CA SER A 285 -3.18 0.73 3.16
C SER A 285 -2.07 1.72 3.50
N LEU A 286 -1.68 1.76 4.77
CA LEU A 286 -0.69 2.72 5.28
C LEU A 286 0.51 2.00 5.87
N GLY A 287 1.71 2.45 5.49
CA GLY A 287 2.98 2.02 6.07
C GLY A 287 3.57 3.09 6.98
N THR A 288 4.14 4.14 6.39
CA THR A 288 4.92 5.17 7.12
C THR A 288 4.19 5.82 8.29
N ARG A 289 2.87 6.04 8.20
CA ARG A 289 2.07 6.54 9.32
C ARG A 289 2.07 5.60 10.53
N PHE A 290 2.05 4.28 10.30
CA PHE A 290 2.08 3.27 11.36
C PHE A 290 3.49 3.00 11.89
N LEU A 291 4.55 3.28 11.12
CA LEU A 291 5.92 3.28 11.64
C LEU A 291 6.09 4.30 12.78
N ALA A 292 5.45 5.47 12.65
CA ALA A 292 5.41 6.51 13.67
C ALA A 292 4.29 6.28 14.70
N THR A 293 4.24 5.08 15.29
CA THR A 293 3.32 4.76 16.40
C THR A 293 4.06 4.22 17.62
N THR A 294 3.38 4.21 18.77
CA THR A 294 3.96 3.74 20.04
C THR A 294 4.24 2.24 20.05
N GLU A 295 3.44 1.47 19.33
CA GLU A 295 3.47 0.00 19.30
C GLU A 295 4.55 -0.54 18.35
N MET A 296 4.95 0.25 17.34
CA MET A 296 5.99 -0.17 16.39
C MET A 296 7.35 -0.31 17.10
N THR A 297 8.07 -1.41 16.88
CA THR A 297 9.33 -1.68 17.59
C THR A 297 10.59 -1.18 16.89
N ILE A 298 10.47 -0.37 15.82
CA ILE A 298 11.63 0.30 15.23
C ILE A 298 12.26 1.27 16.24
N ASP A 299 13.55 1.52 16.09
CA ASP A 299 14.28 2.48 16.91
C ASP A 299 13.60 3.85 16.93
N GLN A 300 13.60 4.48 18.10
CA GLN A 300 13.03 5.81 18.30
C GLN A 300 13.64 6.84 17.35
N ALA A 301 14.96 6.74 17.08
CA ALA A 301 15.67 7.59 16.13
C ALA A 301 15.05 7.54 14.72
N TRP A 302 14.52 6.40 14.29
CA TRP A 302 13.81 6.32 13.01
C TRP A 302 12.48 7.05 13.07
N LYS A 303 11.69 6.83 14.13
CA LYS A 303 10.40 7.52 14.29
C LYS A 303 10.57 9.03 14.31
N ASP A 304 11.59 9.52 15.02
CA ASP A 304 11.94 10.94 15.09
C ASP A 304 12.34 11.48 13.70
N ARG A 305 13.09 10.70 12.92
CA ARG A 305 13.42 11.04 11.53
C ARG A 305 12.21 11.09 10.61
N ILE A 306 11.22 10.22 10.81
CA ILE A 306 9.95 10.28 10.04
C ILE A 306 9.24 11.60 10.36
N VAL A 307 9.11 11.95 11.64
CA VAL A 307 8.44 13.18 12.09
C VAL A 307 9.16 14.45 11.60
N ALA A 308 10.48 14.41 11.48
CA ALA A 308 11.29 15.53 11.03
C ALA A 308 11.46 15.61 9.50
N ALA A 309 11.05 14.59 8.74
CA ALA A 309 11.34 14.49 7.31
C ALA A 309 10.36 15.31 6.46
N HIS A 310 10.91 15.86 5.38
CA HIS A 310 10.12 16.37 4.26
C HIS A 310 9.92 15.29 3.19
N ALA A 311 8.92 15.44 2.34
CA ALA A 311 8.60 14.53 1.23
C ALA A 311 9.79 14.32 0.27
N ARG A 312 10.64 15.34 0.12
CA ARG A 312 11.86 15.29 -0.73
C ARG A 312 13.00 14.47 -0.12
N ASP A 313 12.96 14.21 1.18
CA ASP A 313 14.00 13.46 1.89
C ASP A 313 13.81 11.95 1.70
N ALA A 314 12.59 11.52 1.37
CA ALA A 314 12.27 10.16 0.98
C ALA A 314 12.51 9.94 -0.52
N VAL A 315 13.61 9.29 -0.88
CA VAL A 315 14.06 9.11 -2.28
C VAL A 315 13.92 7.67 -2.74
N LYS A 316 13.68 7.51 -4.05
CA LYS A 316 13.72 6.20 -4.71
C LYS A 316 15.17 5.72 -4.77
N VAL A 317 15.40 4.46 -4.45
CA VAL A 317 16.73 3.85 -4.42
C VAL A 317 16.77 2.79 -5.53
N ALA A 318 17.02 3.22 -6.76
CA ALA A 318 16.96 2.35 -7.95
C ALA A 318 17.96 1.19 -7.88
N ASN A 319 19.10 1.37 -7.21
CA ASN A 319 20.15 0.35 -7.09
C ASN A 319 20.07 -0.49 -5.81
N ALA A 320 18.95 -0.45 -5.08
CA ALA A 320 18.82 -1.14 -3.79
C ALA A 320 18.97 -2.66 -3.88
N ASP A 321 18.79 -3.28 -5.05
CA ASP A 321 19.04 -4.71 -5.27
C ASP A 321 20.44 -5.16 -4.86
N ARG A 322 21.42 -4.25 -4.89
CA ARG A 322 22.78 -4.53 -4.42
C ARG A 322 22.86 -4.74 -2.90
N ALA A 323 21.88 -4.25 -2.16
CA ALA A 323 21.83 -4.26 -0.70
C ALA A 323 20.74 -5.18 -0.13
N LEU A 324 19.91 -5.77 -0.98
CA LEU A 324 18.73 -6.54 -0.57
C LEU A 324 18.87 -8.02 -0.97
N PRO A 325 18.13 -8.92 -0.29
CA PRO A 325 18.05 -10.31 -0.71
C PRO A 325 17.59 -10.44 -2.18
N PRO A 326 18.05 -11.47 -2.89
CA PRO A 326 17.58 -11.73 -4.25
C PRO A 326 16.13 -12.22 -4.25
N PHE A 327 15.50 -12.11 -5.42
CA PHE A 327 14.23 -12.77 -5.69
C PHE A 327 14.45 -14.26 -5.95
N ASN A 328 13.53 -15.10 -5.46
CA ASN A 328 13.44 -16.51 -5.84
C ASN A 328 12.07 -16.88 -6.46
N LEU A 329 11.18 -15.89 -6.58
CA LEU A 329 9.95 -15.96 -7.34
C LEU A 329 10.07 -15.01 -8.55
N ALA A 330 9.48 -15.39 -9.69
CA ALA A 330 9.52 -14.56 -10.89
C ALA A 330 8.87 -13.20 -10.61
N GLN A 331 9.60 -12.12 -10.93
CA GLN A 331 8.99 -10.79 -10.94
C GLN A 331 8.05 -10.70 -12.13
N VAL A 332 6.76 -10.80 -11.82
CA VAL A 332 5.68 -10.57 -12.77
C VAL A 332 5.18 -9.13 -12.54
N GLY A 333 5.19 -8.30 -13.59
CA GLY A 333 4.78 -6.89 -13.55
C GLY A 333 5.94 -5.88 -13.61
N ALA A 334 5.65 -4.60 -13.32
CA ALA A 334 6.64 -3.50 -13.33
C ALA A 334 7.85 -3.72 -12.40
N PRO A 335 9.01 -3.10 -12.72
CA PRO A 335 10.15 -3.07 -11.83
C PRO A 335 9.81 -2.31 -10.54
N PHE A 336 10.09 -2.95 -9.41
CA PHE A 336 9.98 -2.35 -8.09
C PHE A 336 11.34 -1.78 -7.67
N ALA A 337 11.33 -0.57 -7.10
CA ALA A 337 12.47 -0.03 -6.39
C ALA A 337 11.99 0.55 -5.04
N PRO A 338 12.76 0.36 -3.96
CA PRO A 338 12.34 0.85 -2.67
C PRO A 338 12.49 2.37 -2.55
N ARG A 339 11.67 2.97 -1.69
CA ARG A 339 11.85 4.34 -1.22
C ARG A 339 12.27 4.36 0.24
N ALA A 340 13.28 5.17 0.55
CA ALA A 340 13.83 5.34 1.89
C ALA A 340 14.18 6.80 2.16
N LEU A 341 14.29 7.19 3.44
CA LEU A 341 14.96 8.45 3.80
C LEU A 341 16.43 8.38 3.38
N ARG A 342 16.99 9.53 2.99
CA ARG A 342 18.42 9.63 2.67
C ARG A 342 19.31 9.22 3.84
N THR A 343 20.35 8.47 3.51
CA THR A 343 21.47 8.07 4.38
C THR A 343 22.73 8.08 3.52
N PRO A 344 23.94 8.07 4.13
CA PRO A 344 25.17 7.91 3.36
C PRO A 344 25.17 6.66 2.46
N LEU A 345 24.54 5.57 2.91
CA LEU A 345 24.38 4.35 2.09
C LEU A 345 23.42 4.57 0.92
N VAL A 346 22.28 5.21 1.13
CA VAL A 346 21.33 5.53 0.05
C VAL A 346 21.99 6.43 -0.98
N ASP A 347 22.72 7.46 -0.55
CA ASP A 347 23.43 8.36 -1.47
C ASP A 347 24.52 7.59 -2.26
N GLN A 348 25.26 6.69 -1.61
CA GLN A 348 26.26 5.86 -2.27
C GLN A 348 25.64 4.90 -3.29
N LEU A 349 24.52 4.26 -2.96
CA LEU A 349 23.80 3.36 -3.88
C LEU A 349 23.35 4.09 -5.16
N GLU A 350 22.95 5.35 -5.06
CA GLU A 350 22.46 6.09 -6.22
C GLU A 350 23.56 6.82 -7.00
N GLN A 351 24.65 7.24 -6.34
CA GLN A 351 25.71 8.04 -6.98
C GLN A 351 26.89 7.20 -7.48
N ASP A 352 27.25 6.14 -6.76
CA ASP A 352 28.40 5.29 -7.07
C ASP A 352 28.12 3.82 -6.71
N PRO A 353 27.10 3.20 -7.33
CA PRO A 353 26.72 1.82 -7.04
C PRO A 353 27.85 0.81 -7.32
N ASP A 354 28.72 1.09 -8.29
CA ASP A 354 29.79 0.19 -8.73
C ASP A 354 30.95 0.09 -7.73
N SER A 355 31.08 1.05 -6.81
CA SER A 355 32.02 0.96 -5.68
C SER A 355 31.66 -0.10 -4.63
N LEU A 356 30.43 -0.63 -4.67
CA LEU A 356 29.89 -1.52 -3.66
C LEU A 356 29.96 -2.99 -4.12
N ASP A 357 30.50 -3.86 -3.26
CA ASP A 357 30.42 -5.32 -3.42
C ASP A 357 29.04 -5.82 -2.95
N PRO A 358 28.15 -6.29 -3.85
CA PRO A 358 26.77 -6.60 -3.48
C PRO A 358 26.61 -7.70 -2.42
N PRO A 359 27.29 -8.86 -2.49
CA PRO A 359 27.18 -9.89 -1.46
C PRO A 359 27.59 -9.39 -0.06
N ALA A 360 28.72 -8.68 0.05
CA ALA A 360 29.16 -8.12 1.32
C ALA A 360 28.20 -7.03 1.82
N LEU A 361 27.69 -6.19 0.92
CA LEU A 361 26.74 -5.13 1.27
C LEU A 361 25.43 -5.71 1.80
N ALA A 362 24.83 -6.67 1.08
CA ALA A 362 23.59 -7.31 1.50
C ALA A 362 23.72 -7.99 2.87
N ALA A 363 24.85 -8.67 3.13
CA ALA A 363 25.13 -9.27 4.43
C ALA A 363 25.25 -8.20 5.54
N ARG A 364 25.97 -7.10 5.28
CA ARG A 364 26.13 -5.98 6.23
C ARG A 364 24.80 -5.30 6.54
N VAL A 365 23.99 -5.03 5.51
CA VAL A 365 22.67 -4.39 5.67
C VAL A 365 21.75 -5.30 6.45
N ARG A 366 21.70 -6.60 6.13
CA ARG A 366 20.90 -7.58 6.88
C ARG A 366 21.30 -7.62 8.35
N ALA A 367 22.60 -7.72 8.65
CA ALA A 367 23.09 -7.76 10.02
C ALA A 367 22.76 -6.47 10.79
N GLY A 368 22.95 -5.31 10.16
CA GLY A 368 22.66 -4.02 10.80
C GLY A 368 21.16 -3.79 11.04
N VAL A 369 20.29 -4.19 10.11
CA VAL A 369 18.83 -4.14 10.31
C VAL A 369 18.39 -5.02 11.47
N LEU A 370 18.90 -6.25 11.56
CA LEU A 370 18.58 -7.16 12.68
C LEU A 370 19.14 -6.68 14.02
N ALA A 371 20.17 -5.84 14.00
CA ALA A 371 20.74 -5.19 15.19
C ALA A 371 20.06 -3.85 15.58
N GLY A 372 18.96 -3.48 14.91
CA GLY A 372 18.21 -2.23 15.16
C GLY A 372 18.63 -1.04 14.29
N GLY A 373 19.84 -1.06 13.73
CA GLY A 373 20.42 0.04 12.93
C GLY A 373 19.79 0.28 11.55
N GLY A 374 18.56 -0.15 11.30
CA GLY A 374 17.87 0.05 10.03
C GLY A 374 17.73 1.52 9.63
N HIS A 375 17.65 2.41 10.62
CA HIS A 375 17.52 3.86 10.41
C HIS A 375 18.73 4.48 9.71
N ASP A 376 19.95 4.02 10.02
CA ASP A 376 21.18 4.52 9.40
C ASP A 376 21.51 3.84 8.06
N LEU A 377 20.79 2.77 7.73
CA LEU A 377 20.99 1.98 6.53
C LEU A 377 19.94 2.33 5.47
N LEU A 378 18.84 1.60 5.44
CA LEU A 378 17.74 1.74 4.49
C LEU A 378 16.45 2.01 5.26
N PRO A 379 16.26 3.23 5.80
CA PRO A 379 15.04 3.62 6.50
C PRO A 379 13.88 3.73 5.50
N PHE A 380 13.26 2.61 5.14
CA PHE A 380 12.10 2.56 4.24
C PHE A 380 10.97 3.46 4.73
N THR A 381 10.67 4.50 3.97
CA THR A 381 9.80 5.60 4.40
C THR A 381 9.26 6.27 3.15
N GLY A 382 7.95 6.46 3.12
CA GLY A 382 7.25 7.09 2.01
C GLY A 382 7.28 8.61 2.10
N GLN A 383 6.88 9.26 1.02
CA GLN A 383 6.79 10.72 0.98
C GLN A 383 5.69 11.28 1.89
N SER A 384 4.78 10.42 2.37
CA SER A 384 3.76 10.78 3.36
C SER A 384 4.35 11.17 4.72
N ALA A 385 5.66 10.99 4.95
CA ALA A 385 6.37 11.56 6.10
C ALA A 385 6.15 13.08 6.27
N GLU A 386 5.98 13.83 5.18
CA GLU A 386 5.66 15.26 5.20
C GLU A 386 4.40 15.59 6.02
N LEU A 387 3.48 14.63 6.16
CA LEU A 387 2.19 14.81 6.84
C LEU A 387 2.17 14.21 8.24
N ILE A 388 3.31 13.70 8.73
CA ILE A 388 3.43 13.00 10.01
C ILE A 388 4.19 13.90 10.98
N HIS A 389 3.50 14.39 12.01
CA HIS A 389 4.05 15.39 12.93
C HIS A 389 4.07 14.92 14.39
N ASP A 390 3.68 13.68 14.64
CA ASP A 390 3.53 13.11 15.97
C ASP A 390 3.77 11.60 15.98
N ILE A 391 3.99 11.06 17.17
CA ILE A 391 4.03 9.61 17.44
C ILE A 391 2.92 9.33 18.43
N VAL A 392 1.90 8.61 17.98
CA VAL A 392 0.67 8.32 18.75
C VAL A 392 0.35 6.82 18.69
N SER A 393 -0.66 6.37 19.44
CA SER A 393 -1.06 4.96 19.36
C SER A 393 -1.65 4.61 17.99
N ALA A 394 -1.51 3.35 17.57
CA ALA A 394 -2.10 2.87 16.32
C ALA A 394 -3.64 2.97 16.33
N ALA A 395 -4.26 2.76 17.49
CA ALA A 395 -5.70 2.96 17.66
C ALA A 395 -6.11 4.42 17.45
N GLU A 396 -5.29 5.37 17.92
CA GLU A 396 -5.53 6.80 17.67
C GLU A 396 -5.36 7.16 16.20
N VAL A 397 -4.35 6.61 15.51
CA VAL A 397 -4.20 6.77 14.05
C VAL A 397 -5.46 6.34 13.31
N VAL A 398 -5.99 5.14 13.60
CA VAL A 398 -7.22 4.62 12.98
C VAL A 398 -8.42 5.54 13.25
N SER A 399 -8.60 5.97 14.50
CA SER A 399 -9.68 6.88 14.89
C SER A 399 -9.60 8.24 14.17
N ARG A 400 -8.40 8.82 14.09
CA ARG A 400 -8.16 10.10 13.39
C ARG A 400 -8.42 9.97 11.90
N LEU A 401 -7.91 8.92 11.25
CA LEU A 401 -8.17 8.65 9.83
C LEU A 401 -9.66 8.66 9.52
N MET A 402 -10.47 7.94 10.29
CA MET A 402 -11.92 7.86 10.07
C MET A 402 -12.61 9.22 10.31
N THR A 403 -12.26 9.91 11.40
CA THR A 403 -12.87 11.19 11.77
C THR A 403 -12.54 12.29 10.76
N GLU A 404 -11.26 12.41 10.41
CA GLU A 404 -10.76 13.40 9.46
C GLU A 404 -11.24 13.09 8.03
N CYS A 405 -11.38 11.82 7.66
CA CYS A 405 -11.93 11.42 6.36
C CYS A 405 -13.38 11.88 6.22
N ALA A 406 -14.21 11.65 7.23
CA ALA A 406 -15.60 12.12 7.23
C ALA A 406 -15.67 13.65 7.12
N ALA A 407 -14.80 14.36 7.86
CA ALA A 407 -14.72 15.82 7.79
C ALA A 407 -14.27 16.33 6.41
N ALA A 408 -13.29 15.68 5.78
CA ALA A 408 -12.77 16.06 4.47
C ALA A 408 -13.79 15.83 3.35
N LEU A 409 -14.53 14.71 3.39
CA LEU A 409 -15.62 14.44 2.44
C LEU A 409 -16.73 15.49 2.58
N HIS A 410 -17.15 15.80 3.81
CA HIS A 410 -18.14 16.84 4.05
C HIS A 410 -17.64 18.22 3.58
N GLN A 411 -16.38 18.55 3.83
CA GLN A 411 -15.79 19.79 3.33
C GLN A 411 -15.82 19.87 1.81
N ALA A 412 -15.48 18.79 1.10
CA ALA A 412 -15.53 18.73 -0.36
C ALA A 412 -16.93 19.01 -0.91
N GLU A 413 -17.98 18.49 -0.27
CA GLU A 413 -19.37 18.79 -0.62
C GLU A 413 -19.70 20.28 -0.46
N THR A 414 -19.20 20.93 0.60
CA THR A 414 -19.49 22.35 0.87
C THR A 414 -18.74 23.35 -0.02
N VAL A 415 -17.61 22.94 -0.61
CA VAL A 415 -16.86 23.77 -1.58
C VAL A 415 -17.64 23.91 -2.90
N LEU A 416 -18.46 22.91 -3.24
CA LEU A 416 -19.40 22.98 -4.34
C LEU A 416 -20.65 23.75 -3.88
N PRO A 417 -21.01 24.90 -4.50
CA PRO A 417 -22.18 25.65 -4.10
C PRO A 417 -23.42 24.76 -4.10
N SER A 418 -24.26 24.85 -3.07
CA SER A 418 -25.53 24.13 -3.00
C SER A 418 -26.42 24.62 -4.15
N GLY A 419 -26.51 23.83 -5.23
CA GLY A 419 -27.21 24.23 -6.47
C GLY A 419 -26.30 24.47 -7.69
N ALA A 420 -24.97 24.42 -7.54
CA ALA A 420 -24.08 24.16 -8.66
C ALA A 420 -24.22 22.67 -9.02
N SER A 421 -25.32 22.33 -9.70
CA SER A 421 -25.31 21.14 -10.53
C SER A 421 -24.04 21.24 -11.37
N ILE A 422 -23.15 20.26 -11.25
CA ILE A 422 -22.23 19.93 -12.34
C ILE A 422 -23.16 19.40 -13.44
N ALA A 423 -23.94 20.31 -14.03
CA ALA A 423 -24.78 20.00 -15.14
C ALA A 423 -23.80 19.52 -16.21
N PRO A 424 -23.99 18.33 -16.80
CA PRO A 424 -23.16 17.92 -17.91
C PRO A 424 -23.17 19.06 -18.92
N MET A 425 -22.01 19.68 -19.15
CA MET A 425 -21.90 20.75 -20.13
C MET A 425 -22.21 20.13 -21.50
N GLY A 426 -23.44 20.30 -21.97
CA GLY A 426 -23.87 19.94 -23.32
C GLY A 426 -24.77 18.69 -23.41
N GLN A 427 -26.08 18.91 -23.29
CA GLN A 427 -27.02 18.44 -24.31
C GLN A 427 -27.71 19.69 -24.88
N THR A 428 -27.13 20.25 -25.95
CA THR A 428 -27.78 21.25 -26.81
C THR A 428 -27.57 20.86 -28.25
#